data_AF-A0A369B3X3-F1
#
_entry.id   AF-A0A369B3X3-F1
#
_cell.length_a   1.000
_cell.length_b   1.000
_cell.length_c   1.000
_cell.angle_alpha   90.00
_cell.angle_beta   90.00
_cell.angle_gamma   90.00
#
_symmetry.space_group_name_H-M   'P 1'
#
loop_
_entity.id
_entity.type
_entity.pdbx_description
1 polymer ?
#
loop_
_entity_poly.entity_id
_entity_poly.type
_entity_poly.pdbx_seq_one_letter_code
_entity_poly.pdbx_strand_id
1 'polypeptide(L)'
;MLTILIIICLGTSFYAGYRRGLMLQIVYGVGYVLSFVVAQKKYRALGEKLELLIPYPAPTEKTTLVLFDKNLIFDLDKAFYAGVAFMIILFIGWLITRFVGIFCYKLTFMPVIKQGNDLAGGIVNALFTLVGLTLVLTLLAMLPVDFIQNLFKKSSLARFLVDSTPIVSGLIKDWWITKIIL
;
A
#
# COMPACT_ATOMS: atom_id res chain seq x y z
N MET A 1 -18.66 4.91 2.74
CA MET A 1 -18.37 3.53 2.28
C MET A 1 -16.88 3.21 2.38
N LEU A 2 -15.99 3.95 1.72
CA LEU A 2 -14.54 3.69 1.76
C LEU A 2 -13.93 3.71 3.18
N THR A 3 -14.34 4.65 4.04
CA THR A 3 -13.94 4.68 5.46
C THR A 3 -14.26 3.38 6.20
N ILE A 4 -15.45 2.83 5.98
CA ILE A 4 -15.89 1.59 6.64
C ILE A 4 -15.04 0.41 6.16
N LEU A 5 -14.76 0.33 4.86
CA LEU A 5 -13.87 -0.70 4.30
C LEU A 5 -12.46 -0.62 4.89
N ILE A 6 -11.90 0.59 5.02
CA ILE A 6 -10.58 0.81 5.65
C ILE A 6 -10.59 0.30 7.09
N ILE A 7 -11.60 0.67 7.88
CA ILE A 7 -11.71 0.24 9.29
C ILE A 7 -11.85 -1.28 9.39
N ILE A 8 -12.64 -1.92 8.53
CA ILE A 8 -12.78 -3.38 8.51
C ILE A 8 -11.46 -4.05 8.13
N CYS A 9 -10.75 -3.56 7.12
CA CYS A 9 -9.43 -4.07 6.75
C CYS A 9 -8.43 -3.95 7.92
N LEU A 10 -8.40 -2.79 8.60
CA LEU A 10 -7.52 -2.60 9.75
C LEU A 10 -7.91 -3.52 10.92
N GLY A 11 -9.20 -3.63 11.26
CA GLY A 11 -9.69 -4.49 12.33
C GLY A 11 -9.43 -5.99 12.07
N THR A 12 -9.71 -6.46 10.86
CA THR A 12 -9.44 -7.86 10.46
C THR A 12 -7.94 -8.14 10.41
N SER A 13 -7.12 -7.20 9.94
CA SER A 13 -5.67 -7.34 9.97
C SER A 13 -5.11 -7.37 11.39
N PHE A 14 -5.61 -6.52 12.28
CA PHE A 14 -5.24 -6.52 13.69
C PHE A 14 -5.57 -7.88 14.31
N TYR A 15 -6.79 -8.38 14.11
CA TYR A 15 -7.20 -9.69 14.61
C TYR A 15 -6.31 -10.82 14.07
N ALA A 16 -5.99 -10.79 12.76
CA ALA A 16 -5.10 -11.78 12.17
C ALA A 16 -3.68 -11.74 12.75
N GLY A 17 -3.15 -10.54 13.04
CA GLY A 17 -1.86 -10.37 13.72
C GLY A 17 -1.91 -10.85 15.17
N TYR A 18 -3.02 -10.55 15.87
CA TYR A 18 -3.27 -10.97 17.23
C TYR A 18 -3.23 -12.48 17.37
N ARG A 19 -3.92 -13.20 16.48
CA ARG A 19 -3.94 -14.68 16.46
C ARG A 19 -2.59 -15.33 16.13
N ARG A 20 -1.67 -14.62 15.48
CA ARG A 20 -0.35 -15.14 15.07
C ARG A 20 0.72 -14.91 16.13
N GLY A 21 0.49 -14.01 17.09
CA GLY A 21 1.50 -13.59 18.06
C GLY A 21 2.63 -12.76 17.43
N LEU A 22 3.46 -12.15 18.28
CA LEU A 22 4.51 -11.21 17.85
C LEU A 22 5.59 -11.88 17.00
N MET A 23 6.05 -13.07 17.39
CA MET A 23 7.21 -13.71 16.73
C MET A 23 6.94 -14.04 15.27
N LEU A 24 5.82 -14.70 14.99
CA LEU A 24 5.44 -14.97 13.61
C LEU A 24 5.15 -13.67 12.84
N GLN A 25 4.63 -12.64 13.52
CA GLN A 25 4.43 -11.33 12.91
C GLN A 25 5.74 -10.62 12.55
N ILE A 26 6.82 -10.78 13.31
CA ILE A 26 8.15 -10.27 12.97
C ILE A 26 8.65 -10.94 11.69
N VAL A 27 8.49 -12.26 11.55
CA VAL A 27 8.87 -12.97 10.31
C VAL A 27 8.13 -12.38 9.10
N TYR A 28 6.81 -12.17 9.21
CA TYR A 28 6.04 -11.49 8.16
C TYR A 28 6.54 -10.07 7.91
N GLY A 29 6.78 -9.30 8.98
CA GLY A 29 7.27 -7.92 8.88
C GLY A 29 8.60 -7.80 8.16
N VAL A 30 9.57 -8.67 8.47
CA VAL A 30 10.86 -8.72 7.78
C VAL A 30 10.67 -9.02 6.29
N GLY A 31 9.87 -10.01 5.94
CA GLY A 31 9.61 -10.33 4.54
C GLY A 31 8.91 -9.20 3.78
N TYR A 32 7.97 -8.49 4.43
CA TYR A 32 7.32 -7.31 3.84
C TYR A 32 8.30 -6.16 3.64
N VAL A 33 9.17 -5.88 4.60
CA VAL A 33 10.21 -4.85 4.46
C VAL A 33 11.18 -5.20 3.33
N LEU A 34 11.63 -6.45 3.24
CA LEU A 34 12.48 -6.90 2.13
C LEU A 34 11.78 -6.73 0.78
N SER A 35 10.51 -7.14 0.70
CA SER A 35 9.70 -6.99 -0.51
C SER A 35 9.56 -5.51 -0.90
N PHE A 36 9.37 -4.63 0.07
CA PHE A 36 9.26 -3.19 -0.13
C PHE A 36 10.55 -2.57 -0.65
N VAL A 37 11.71 -2.98 -0.11
CA VAL A 37 13.03 -2.54 -0.61
C VAL A 37 13.27 -3.04 -2.02
N VAL A 38 12.89 -4.28 -2.35
CA VAL A 38 12.99 -4.81 -3.72
C VAL A 38 12.08 -4.04 -4.67
N ALA A 39 10.84 -3.77 -4.27
CA ALA A 39 9.90 -2.96 -5.04
C ALA A 39 10.46 -1.56 -5.33
N GLN A 40 10.99 -0.87 -4.30
CA GLN A 40 11.62 0.44 -4.44
C GLN A 40 12.77 0.45 -5.46
N LYS A 41 13.54 -0.64 -5.56
CA LYS A 41 14.68 -0.70 -6.50
C LYS A 41 14.28 -1.09 -7.92
N LYS A 42 13.14 -1.75 -8.12
CA LYS A 42 12.80 -2.40 -9.41
C LYS A 42 11.53 -1.85 -10.08
N TYR A 43 10.71 -1.08 -9.38
CA TYR A 43 9.41 -0.62 -9.91
C TYR A 43 9.50 0.17 -11.21
N ARG A 44 10.53 1.01 -11.41
CA ARG A 44 10.67 1.84 -12.63
C ARG A 44 10.80 1.02 -13.90
N ALA A 45 11.76 0.09 -13.90
CA ALA A 45 12.04 -0.77 -15.05
C ALA A 45 10.86 -1.69 -15.41
N LEU A 46 9.99 -2.00 -14.44
CA LEU A 46 8.75 -2.73 -14.70
C LEU A 46 7.62 -1.79 -15.15
N GLY A 47 7.54 -0.57 -14.59
CA GLY A 47 6.54 0.44 -14.94
C GLY A 47 6.60 0.85 -16.42
N GLU A 48 7.81 1.08 -16.95
CA GLU A 48 8.02 1.38 -18.37
C GLU A 48 7.44 0.30 -19.31
N LYS A 49 7.48 -0.97 -18.88
CA LYS A 49 6.90 -2.08 -19.65
C LYS A 49 5.38 -2.14 -19.55
N LEU A 50 4.80 -1.64 -18.46
CA LEU A 50 3.36 -1.63 -18.23
C LEU A 50 2.65 -0.56 -19.06
N GLU A 51 3.32 0.56 -19.33
CA GLU A 51 2.81 1.66 -20.17
C GLU A 51 2.36 1.16 -21.55
N LEU A 52 3.09 0.18 -22.12
CA LEU A 52 2.77 -0.42 -23.41
C LEU A 52 1.64 -1.47 -23.36
N LEU A 53 1.26 -1.94 -22.17
CA LEU A 53 0.33 -3.07 -22.01
C LEU A 53 -1.07 -2.65 -21.56
N ILE A 54 -1.17 -1.65 -20.68
CA ILE A 54 -2.44 -1.27 -20.05
C ILE A 54 -2.74 0.18 -20.42
N PRO A 55 -3.82 0.49 -21.14
CA PRO A 55 -4.14 1.88 -21.47
C PRO A 55 -4.58 2.66 -20.22
N TYR A 56 -3.98 3.82 -20.01
CA TYR A 56 -4.37 4.75 -18.94
C TYR A 56 -5.53 5.65 -19.43
N PRO A 57 -6.57 5.90 -18.60
CA PRO A 57 -7.65 6.80 -18.99
C PRO A 57 -7.13 8.22 -19.21
N ALA A 58 -7.17 8.68 -20.45
CA ALA A 58 -6.66 9.99 -20.81
C ALA A 58 -7.44 11.11 -20.09
N PRO A 59 -6.76 12.00 -19.34
CA PRO A 59 -7.40 13.12 -18.70
C PRO A 59 -7.88 14.16 -19.74
N THR A 60 -9.01 14.78 -19.48
CA THR A 60 -9.56 15.90 -20.27
C THR A 60 -9.41 17.22 -19.50
N GLU A 61 -9.61 18.37 -20.14
CA GLU A 61 -9.54 19.68 -19.47
C GLU A 61 -10.52 19.82 -18.28
N LYS A 62 -11.61 19.05 -18.29
CA LYS A 62 -12.60 19.00 -17.22
C LYS A 62 -12.25 18.03 -16.09
N THR A 63 -11.25 17.16 -16.30
CA THR A 63 -10.83 16.16 -15.31
C THR A 63 -10.26 16.84 -14.08
N THR A 64 -10.80 16.50 -12.92
CA THR A 64 -10.33 16.97 -11.62
C THR A 64 -10.10 15.78 -10.70
N LEU A 65 -8.93 15.72 -10.09
CA LEU A 65 -8.59 14.72 -9.08
C LEU A 65 -8.74 15.36 -7.70
N VAL A 66 -9.22 14.58 -6.74
CA VAL A 66 -9.46 15.06 -5.37
C VAL A 66 -8.14 15.37 -4.63
N LEU A 67 -7.06 14.65 -4.98
CA LEU A 67 -5.81 14.60 -4.22
C LEU A 67 -4.57 15.05 -5.01
N PHE A 68 -4.72 15.36 -6.31
CA PHE A 68 -3.60 15.71 -7.18
C PHE A 68 -3.90 17.00 -7.95
N ASP A 69 -2.89 17.85 -8.05
CA ASP A 69 -2.98 19.13 -8.76
C ASP A 69 -3.12 18.93 -10.28
N LYS A 70 -3.85 19.85 -10.93
CA LYS A 70 -4.10 19.79 -12.37
C LYS A 70 -2.84 19.74 -13.23
N ASN A 71 -1.77 20.38 -12.78
CA ASN A 71 -0.50 20.43 -13.50
C ASN A 71 0.20 19.05 -13.55
N LEU A 72 -0.07 18.17 -12.60
CA LEU A 72 0.50 16.83 -12.54
C LEU A 72 -0.35 15.78 -13.27
N ILE A 73 -1.59 16.11 -13.65
CA ILE A 73 -2.54 15.14 -14.22
C ILE A 73 -2.05 14.57 -15.55
N PHE A 74 -1.37 15.37 -16.38
CA PHE A 74 -0.93 14.96 -17.72
C PHE A 74 0.25 13.99 -17.71
N ASP A 75 1.08 13.98 -16.65
CA ASP A 75 2.19 13.03 -16.47
C ASP A 75 1.88 11.97 -15.40
N LEU A 76 0.65 11.95 -14.89
CA LEU A 76 0.24 11.05 -13.80
C LEU A 76 0.17 9.59 -14.25
N ASP A 77 0.07 9.35 -15.55
CA ASP A 77 0.13 8.03 -16.17
C ASP A 77 1.45 7.32 -15.84
N LYS A 78 2.60 7.98 -16.00
CA LYS A 78 3.92 7.45 -15.65
C LYS A 78 4.00 7.06 -14.18
N ALA A 79 3.52 7.94 -13.29
CA ALA A 79 3.47 7.67 -11.85
C ALA A 79 2.54 6.50 -11.51
N PHE A 80 1.39 6.41 -12.20
CA PHE A 80 0.45 5.32 -12.05
C PHE A 80 1.07 3.97 -12.44
N TYR A 81 1.70 3.86 -13.62
CA TYR A 81 2.36 2.63 -14.05
C TYR A 81 3.51 2.23 -13.12
N ALA A 82 4.31 3.20 -12.68
CA ALA A 82 5.37 2.98 -11.70
C ALA A 82 4.79 2.44 -10.37
N GLY A 83 3.70 3.02 -9.88
CA GLY A 83 3.02 2.54 -8.68
C GLY A 83 2.40 1.14 -8.86
N VAL A 84 1.80 0.84 -10.02
CA VAL A 84 1.25 -0.50 -10.33
C VAL A 84 2.38 -1.54 -10.35
N ALA A 85 3.51 -1.23 -10.97
CA ALA A 85 4.70 -2.07 -10.95
C ALA A 85 5.20 -2.32 -9.52
N PHE A 86 5.25 -1.27 -8.69
CA PHE A 86 5.62 -1.39 -7.28
C PHE A 86 4.69 -2.35 -6.54
N MET A 87 3.38 -2.25 -6.77
CA MET A 87 2.38 -3.12 -6.16
C MET A 87 2.48 -4.58 -6.64
N ILE A 88 2.78 -4.82 -7.92
CA ILE A 88 3.00 -6.18 -8.44
C ILE A 88 4.20 -6.83 -7.73
N ILE A 89 5.32 -6.12 -7.61
CA ILE A 89 6.53 -6.63 -6.94
C ILE A 89 6.23 -6.89 -5.45
N LEU A 90 5.55 -5.96 -4.78
CA LEU A 90 5.12 -6.14 -3.40
C LEU A 90 4.20 -7.35 -3.23
N PHE A 91 3.26 -7.57 -4.15
CA PHE A 91 2.34 -8.68 -4.10
C PHE A 91 3.05 -10.02 -4.23
N ILE A 92 4.01 -10.12 -5.16
CA ILE A 92 4.87 -11.32 -5.30
C ILE A 92 5.69 -11.55 -4.03
N GLY A 93 6.34 -10.50 -3.51
CA GLY A 93 7.11 -10.59 -2.27
C GLY A 93 6.25 -10.97 -1.06
N TRP A 94 5.01 -10.47 -1.00
CA TRP A 94 4.01 -10.86 -0.01
C TRP A 94 3.66 -12.35 -0.12
N LEU A 95 3.43 -12.87 -1.33
CA LEU A 95 3.16 -14.30 -1.55
C LEU A 95 4.34 -15.17 -1.09
N ILE A 96 5.57 -14.79 -1.45
CA ILE A 96 6.78 -15.50 -1.01
C ILE A 96 6.88 -15.47 0.51
N THR A 97 6.66 -14.32 1.13
CA THR A 97 6.70 -14.18 2.59
C THR A 97 5.62 -15.04 3.25
N ARG A 98 4.42 -15.10 2.67
CA ARG A 98 3.33 -15.98 3.14
C ARG A 98 3.72 -17.43 3.07
N PHE A 99 4.30 -17.86 1.96
CA PHE A 99 4.77 -19.23 1.78
C PHE A 99 5.84 -19.60 2.82
N VAL A 100 6.86 -18.75 3.00
CA VAL A 100 7.90 -18.96 4.03
C VAL A 100 7.29 -18.99 5.44
N GLY A 101 6.33 -18.11 5.73
CA GLY A 101 5.68 -18.01 7.03
C GLY A 101 4.93 -19.29 7.46
N ILE A 102 4.51 -20.15 6.52
CA ILE A 102 3.90 -21.46 6.83
C ILE A 102 4.89 -22.34 7.59
N PHE A 103 6.15 -22.38 7.16
CA PHE A 103 7.20 -23.18 7.82
C PHE A 103 7.56 -22.62 9.20
N CYS A 104 7.35 -21.33 9.41
CA CYS A 104 7.58 -20.65 10.68
C CYS A 104 6.39 -20.72 11.65
N TYR A 105 5.31 -21.44 11.33
CA TYR A 105 4.08 -21.44 12.13
C TYR A 105 4.27 -21.79 13.61
N LYS A 106 5.25 -22.65 13.94
CA LYS A 106 5.59 -23.02 15.33
C LYS A 106 5.93 -21.81 16.20
N LEU A 107 6.42 -20.71 15.61
CA LEU A 107 6.73 -19.47 16.33
C LEU A 107 5.50 -18.80 16.95
N THR A 108 4.28 -19.13 16.48
CA THR A 108 3.02 -18.65 17.05
C THR A 108 2.90 -18.99 18.54
N PHE A 109 3.44 -20.14 18.95
CA PHE A 109 3.32 -20.64 20.32
C PHE A 109 4.51 -20.29 21.22
N MET A 110 5.47 -19.49 20.73
CA MET A 110 6.61 -19.05 21.53
C MET A 110 6.31 -17.72 22.22
N PRO A 111 6.07 -17.70 23.55
CA PRO A 111 5.84 -16.46 24.27
C PRO A 111 7.18 -15.73 24.49
N VAL A 112 7.41 -14.66 23.73
CA VAL A 112 8.60 -13.80 23.91
C VAL A 112 8.36 -12.71 24.94
N ILE A 113 7.16 -12.14 24.96
CA ILE A 113 6.73 -11.20 25.99
C ILE A 113 5.67 -11.91 26.84
N LYS A 114 5.92 -12.02 28.16
CA LYS A 114 5.05 -12.76 29.09
C LYS A 114 3.59 -12.26 29.09
N GLN A 115 3.36 -10.99 28.74
CA GLN A 115 2.05 -10.38 28.62
C GLN A 115 2.00 -9.48 27.37
N GLY A 116 0.95 -9.57 26.57
CA GLY A 116 0.75 -8.68 25.41
C GLY A 116 1.45 -9.07 24.11
N ASN A 117 2.05 -10.27 24.02
CA ASN A 117 2.63 -10.81 22.79
C ASN A 117 1.66 -10.74 21.60
N ASP A 118 0.41 -11.11 21.84
CA ASP A 118 -0.62 -11.15 20.80
C ASP A 118 -1.07 -9.73 20.42
N LEU A 119 -1.24 -8.85 21.41
CA LEU A 119 -1.54 -7.44 21.18
C LEU A 119 -0.47 -6.78 20.31
N ALA A 120 0.82 -7.00 20.62
CA ALA A 120 1.93 -6.49 19.82
C ALA A 120 1.89 -7.05 18.39
N GLY A 121 1.64 -8.35 18.21
CA GLY A 121 1.44 -8.95 16.89
C GLY A 121 0.29 -8.32 16.10
N GLY A 122 -0.83 -8.02 16.77
CA GLY A 122 -1.97 -7.31 16.18
C GLY A 122 -1.62 -5.90 15.71
N ILE A 123 -0.97 -5.11 16.57
CA ILE A 123 -0.55 -3.74 16.26
C ILE A 123 0.43 -3.75 15.08
N VAL A 124 1.45 -4.61 15.10
CA VAL A 124 2.44 -4.69 14.02
C VAL A 124 1.78 -5.06 12.70
N ASN A 125 0.84 -6.03 12.68
CA ASN A 125 0.16 -6.39 11.44
C ASN A 125 -0.76 -5.26 10.93
N ALA A 126 -1.42 -4.54 11.83
CA ALA A 126 -2.24 -3.39 11.48
C ALA A 126 -1.39 -2.25 10.87
N LEU A 127 -0.18 -1.99 11.39
CA LEU A 127 0.75 -1.02 10.83
C LEU A 127 1.18 -1.38 9.40
N PHE A 128 1.57 -2.63 9.14
CA PHE A 128 1.89 -3.05 7.77
C PHE A 128 0.68 -2.97 6.83
N THR A 129 -0.52 -3.28 7.35
CA THR A 129 -1.76 -3.16 6.57
C THR A 129 -2.09 -1.70 6.28
N LEU A 130 -1.81 -0.78 7.21
CA LEU A 130 -1.95 0.65 7.02
C LEU A 130 -1.06 1.13 5.86
N VAL A 131 0.22 0.72 5.84
CA VAL A 131 1.14 1.02 4.73
C VAL A 131 0.58 0.49 3.41
N GLY A 132 0.14 -0.77 3.37
CA GLY A 132 -0.46 -1.39 2.18
C GLY A 132 -1.71 -0.66 1.69
N LEU A 133 -2.60 -0.26 2.60
CA LEU A 133 -3.78 0.53 2.30
C LEU A 133 -3.41 1.89 1.73
N THR A 134 -2.44 2.60 2.32
CA THR A 134 -1.98 3.88 1.80
C THR A 134 -1.49 3.74 0.36
N LEU A 135 -0.67 2.73 0.05
CA LEU A 135 -0.20 2.48 -1.32
C LEU A 135 -1.34 2.23 -2.31
N VAL A 136 -2.28 1.34 -1.95
CA VAL A 136 -3.45 1.01 -2.80
C VAL A 136 -4.33 2.22 -3.02
N LEU A 137 -4.62 2.98 -1.96
CA LEU A 137 -5.45 4.18 -2.04
C LEU A 137 -4.76 5.27 -2.85
N THR A 138 -3.44 5.45 -2.73
CA THR A 138 -2.71 6.41 -3.56
C THR A 138 -2.81 6.05 -5.04
N LEU A 139 -2.65 4.78 -5.40
CA LEU A 139 -2.86 4.33 -6.77
C LEU A 139 -4.28 4.56 -7.28
N LEU A 140 -5.29 4.25 -6.47
CA LEU A 140 -6.68 4.50 -6.84
C LEU A 140 -6.96 5.99 -7.01
N ALA A 141 -6.38 6.83 -6.16
CA ALA A 141 -6.54 8.28 -6.23
C ALA A 141 -5.99 8.89 -7.54
N MET A 142 -5.00 8.25 -8.16
CA MET A 142 -4.43 8.68 -9.45
C MET A 142 -5.38 8.45 -10.62
N LEU A 143 -6.30 7.48 -10.52
CA LEU A 143 -7.22 7.17 -11.62
C LEU A 143 -8.26 8.28 -11.81
N PRO A 144 -8.35 8.90 -13.00
CA PRO A 144 -9.31 9.96 -13.30
C PRO A 144 -10.70 9.41 -13.62
N VAL A 145 -11.25 8.62 -12.71
CA VAL A 145 -12.55 7.96 -12.84
C VAL A 145 -13.52 8.54 -11.81
N ASP A 146 -14.65 9.11 -12.27
CA ASP A 146 -15.62 9.80 -11.41
C ASP A 146 -16.12 8.94 -10.25
N PHE A 147 -16.37 7.65 -10.49
CA PHE A 147 -16.74 6.71 -9.44
C PHE A 147 -15.71 6.66 -8.32
N ILE A 148 -14.42 6.52 -8.67
CA ILE A 148 -13.31 6.46 -7.71
C ILE A 148 -13.16 7.80 -7.00
N GLN A 149 -13.15 8.91 -7.75
CA GLN A 149 -13.02 10.25 -7.17
C GLN A 149 -14.17 10.56 -6.20
N ASN A 150 -15.40 10.13 -6.49
CA ASN A 150 -16.54 10.28 -5.59
C ASN A 150 -16.41 9.46 -4.30
N LEU A 151 -15.71 8.31 -4.30
CA LEU A 151 -15.39 7.57 -3.07
C LEU A 151 -14.43 8.37 -2.17
N PHE A 152 -13.42 9.03 -2.74
CA PHE A 152 -12.49 9.87 -2.01
C PHE A 152 -13.15 11.15 -1.46
N LYS A 153 -14.00 11.83 -2.26
CA LYS A 153 -14.77 13.01 -1.80
C LYS A 153 -15.55 12.73 -0.51
N LYS A 154 -16.14 11.54 -0.41
CA LYS A 154 -16.97 11.11 0.73
C LYS A 154 -16.18 10.48 1.89
N SER A 155 -14.86 10.33 1.78
CA SER A 155 -14.04 9.68 2.82
C SER A 155 -12.88 10.57 3.25
N SER A 156 -13.00 11.19 4.42
CA SER A 156 -11.90 11.92 5.06
C SER A 156 -10.74 11.00 5.41
N LEU A 157 -11.03 9.80 5.93
CA LEU A 157 -10.00 8.83 6.31
C LEU A 157 -9.15 8.38 5.11
N ALA A 158 -9.77 8.09 3.97
CA ALA A 158 -9.01 7.70 2.77
C ALA A 158 -8.09 8.83 2.28
N ARG A 159 -8.58 10.07 2.29
CA ARG A 159 -7.77 11.26 1.95
C ARG A 159 -6.62 11.45 2.94
N PHE A 160 -6.89 11.32 4.23
CA PHE A 160 -5.88 11.38 5.28
C PHE A 160 -4.78 10.32 5.10
N LEU A 161 -5.15 9.09 4.78
CA LEU A 161 -4.15 8.04 4.53
C LEU A 161 -3.25 8.38 3.35
N VAL A 162 -3.81 8.89 2.25
CA VAL A 162 -3.00 9.24 1.07
C VAL A 162 -2.11 10.46 1.35
N ASP A 163 -2.64 11.52 1.93
CA ASP A 163 -1.93 12.80 2.05
C ASP A 163 -1.03 12.92 3.27
N SER A 164 -1.39 12.27 4.37
CA SER A 164 -0.90 12.61 5.71
C SER A 164 -0.48 11.40 6.54
N THR A 165 -0.36 10.21 5.95
CA THR A 165 0.25 9.08 6.68
C THR A 165 1.72 9.43 6.96
N PRO A 166 2.13 9.53 8.23
CA PRO A 166 3.50 9.90 8.57
C PRO A 166 4.50 8.97 7.90
N ILE A 167 5.59 9.54 7.36
CA ILE A 167 6.66 8.85 6.63
C ILE A 167 6.19 8.28 5.26
N VAL A 168 5.16 7.43 5.25
CA VAL A 168 4.70 6.69 4.07
C VAL A 168 4.25 7.60 2.94
N SER A 169 3.39 8.59 3.21
CA SER A 169 2.90 9.51 2.18
C SER A 169 4.04 10.31 1.54
N GLY A 170 5.06 10.69 2.33
CA GLY A 170 6.25 11.38 1.83
C GLY A 170 7.11 10.49 0.92
N LEU A 171 7.33 9.23 1.32
CA LEU A 171 8.09 8.27 0.52
C LEU A 171 7.40 7.96 -0.81
N ILE A 172 6.08 7.79 -0.81
CA ILE A 172 5.31 7.53 -2.04
C ILE A 172 5.38 8.75 -2.97
N LYS A 173 5.18 9.97 -2.44
CA LYS A 173 5.30 11.20 -3.24
C LYS A 173 6.69 11.32 -3.86
N ASP A 174 7.76 11.10 -3.09
CA ASP A 174 9.13 11.13 -3.60
C ASP A 174 9.35 10.08 -4.70
N TRP A 175 8.96 8.83 -4.46
CA TRP A 175 9.31 7.74 -5.38
C TRP A 175 8.42 7.66 -6.61
N TRP A 176 7.12 7.85 -6.47
CA TRP A 176 6.19 7.65 -7.58
C TRP A 176 5.91 8.93 -8.34
N ILE A 177 6.02 10.10 -7.71
CA ILE A 177 5.69 11.38 -8.35
C ILE A 177 6.97 12.13 -8.64
N THR A 178 7.71 12.57 -7.62
CA THR A 178 8.89 13.43 -7.80
C THR A 178 9.90 12.78 -8.73
N LYS A 179 10.43 11.60 -8.41
CA LYS A 179 11.50 11.00 -9.23
C LYS A 179 11.07 10.36 -10.55
N ILE A 180 9.78 10.45 -10.90
CA ILE A 180 9.22 9.89 -12.14
C ILE A 180 8.76 11.01 -13.07
N ILE A 181 8.12 12.03 -12.51
CA ILE A 181 7.50 13.13 -13.25
C ILE A 181 8.40 14.37 -13.26
N LEU A 182 9.14 14.65 -12.19
CA LEU A 182 9.98 15.85 -12.01
C LEU A 182 11.48 15.54 -12.14
#